data_AF-A0A2M9U5Q2-F1
#
_entry.id   AF-A0A2M9U5Q2-F1
#
_cell.length_a   1.000
_cell.length_b   1.000
_cell.length_c   1.000
_cell.angle_alpha   90.00
_cell.angle_beta   90.00
_cell.angle_gamma   90.00
#
_symmetry.space_group_name_H-M   'P 1'
#
loop_
_entity.id
_entity.type
_entity.pdbx_description
1 polymer ?
#
loop_
_entity_poly.entity_id
_entity_poly.type
_entity_poly.pdbx_seq_one_letter_code
_entity_poly.pdbx_strand_id
1 'polypeptide(L)'
;MIHRLLPTKTTLFVGLIVMGALSGCQALDEMEAEGYRKQCANLGIQPGSANFDQCMMQQQSLSENETEHSLDRMEREDEAKHKRK
;
A
#
# COMPACT_ATOMS: atom_id res chain seq x y z
N MET A 1 15.41 -15.46 -38.66
CA MET A 1 15.44 -16.46 -37.57
C MET A 1 16.64 -16.17 -36.69
N ILE A 2 16.44 -15.47 -35.56
CA ILE A 2 17.51 -15.14 -34.61
C ILE A 2 17.14 -15.80 -33.28
N HIS A 3 17.34 -17.11 -33.19
CA HIS A 3 17.41 -17.79 -31.90
C HIS A 3 18.89 -17.90 -31.52
N ARG A 4 19.43 -16.81 -30.96
CA ARG A 4 20.72 -16.88 -30.26
C ARG A 4 20.50 -17.69 -29.00
N LEU A 5 21.29 -18.75 -28.88
CA LEU A 5 21.35 -19.64 -27.73
C LEU A 5 21.55 -18.84 -26.44
N LEU A 6 20.50 -18.78 -25.61
CA LEU A 6 20.63 -18.41 -24.21
C LEU A 6 21.14 -19.63 -23.43
N PRO A 7 22.22 -19.53 -22.66
CA PRO A 7 22.71 -20.64 -21.85
C PRO A 7 21.69 -20.96 -20.74
N THR A 8 21.22 -22.20 -20.72
CA THR A 8 20.19 -22.77 -19.83
C THR A 8 20.53 -22.70 -18.33
N LYS A 9 21.74 -22.29 -17.97
CA LYS A 9 22.24 -22.24 -16.57
C LYS A 9 21.96 -20.92 -15.85
N THR A 10 21.67 -19.84 -16.57
CA THR A 10 21.46 -18.50 -15.97
C THR A 10 19.99 -18.13 -15.76
N THR A 11 19.06 -19.00 -16.16
CA THR A 11 17.61 -18.74 -16.07
C THR A 11 17.02 -18.98 -14.68
N LEU A 12 17.72 -19.70 -13.78
CA LEU A 12 17.21 -20.01 -12.44
C LEU A 12 17.32 -18.85 -11.45
N PHE A 13 18.30 -17.95 -11.62
CA PHE A 13 18.53 -16.87 -10.66
C PHE A 13 17.63 -15.64 -10.89
N VAL A 14 17.19 -15.40 -12.13
CA VAL A 14 16.36 -14.23 -12.46
C VAL A 14 14.91 -14.40 -12.00
N GLY A 15 14.39 -15.64 -11.98
CA GLY A 15 13.02 -15.92 -11.51
C GLY A 15 12.80 -15.66 -10.02
N LEU A 16 13.85 -15.81 -9.19
CA LEU A 16 13.73 -15.69 -7.73
C LEU A 16 13.64 -14.21 -7.27
N ILE A 17 14.26 -13.30 -8.01
CA ILE A 17 14.24 -11.85 -7.70
C ILE A 17 12.86 -11.24 -7.98
N VAL A 18 12.17 -11.68 -9.03
CA VAL A 18 10.83 -11.19 -9.37
C VAL A 18 9.78 -11.62 -8.33
N MET A 19 9.94 -12.79 -7.71
CA MET A 19 9.02 -13.29 -6.68
C MET A 19 9.10 -12.47 -5.37
N GLY A 20 10.29 -11.97 -5.00
CA GLY A 20 10.50 -11.20 -3.78
C GLY A 20 9.97 -9.77 -3.82
N ALA A 21 9.77 -9.21 -5.02
CA ALA A 21 9.20 -7.87 -5.18
C ALA A 21 7.72 -7.81 -4.76
N LEU A 22 6.97 -8.92 -4.87
CA LEU A 22 5.56 -8.98 -4.50
C LEU A 22 5.32 -9.16 -2.99
N SER A 23 6.29 -9.69 -2.25
CA SER A 23 6.20 -9.77 -0.78
C SER A 23 6.38 -8.41 -0.08
N GLY A 24 6.96 -7.42 -0.78
CA GLY A 24 7.14 -6.07 -0.23
C GLY A 24 5.84 -5.25 -0.13
N CYS A 25 4.82 -5.55 -0.96
CA CYS A 25 3.55 -4.84 -0.92
C CYS A 25 2.67 -5.25 0.26
N GLN A 26 2.72 -6.52 0.66
CA GLN A 26 1.84 -7.05 1.71
C GLN A 26 2.31 -6.67 3.13
N ALA A 27 3.61 -6.43 3.30
CA ALA A 27 4.19 -6.02 4.57
C ALA A 27 3.77 -4.59 4.99
N LEU A 28 3.43 -3.73 4.02
CA LEU A 28 2.97 -2.37 4.31
C LEU A 28 1.52 -2.39 4.84
N ASP A 29 0.67 -3.21 4.22
CA ASP A 29 -0.71 -3.45 4.63
C ASP A 29 -0.80 -3.96 6.08
N GLU A 30 0.08 -4.88 6.45
CA GLU A 30 0.07 -5.47 7.80
C GLU A 30 0.51 -4.46 8.87
N MET A 31 1.47 -3.58 8.54
CA MET A 31 1.91 -2.50 9.42
C MET A 31 0.81 -1.44 9.64
N GLU A 32 0.05 -1.13 8.59
CA GLU A 32 -1.05 -0.18 8.63
C GLU A 32 -2.24 -0.75 9.44
N ALA A 33 -2.57 -2.02 9.21
CA ALA A 33 -3.57 -2.74 9.98
C ALA A 33 -3.24 -2.80 11.48
N GLU A 34 -1.97 -3.00 11.85
CA GLU A 34 -1.53 -2.88 13.25
C GLU A 34 -1.71 -1.46 13.81
N GLY A 35 -1.49 -0.45 12.99
CA GLY A 35 -1.74 0.95 13.33
C GLY A 35 -3.21 1.19 13.69
N TYR A 36 -4.14 0.71 12.87
CA TYR A 36 -5.58 0.81 13.15
C TYR A 36 -5.97 0.05 14.41
N ARG A 37 -5.44 -1.17 14.60
CA ARG A 37 -5.70 -1.97 15.81
C ARG A 37 -5.29 -1.22 17.09
N LYS A 38 -4.11 -0.58 17.07
CA LYS A 38 -3.63 0.24 18.19
C LYS A 38 -4.52 1.45 18.43
N GLN A 39 -4.97 2.13 17.38
CA GLN A 39 -5.88 3.28 17.50
C GLN A 39 -7.22 2.87 18.13
N CYS A 40 -7.83 1.78 17.65
CA CYS A 40 -9.06 1.26 18.23
C CYS A 40 -8.88 0.81 19.69
N ALA A 41 -7.75 0.17 20.02
CA ALA A 41 -7.41 -0.19 21.40
C ALA A 41 -7.22 1.05 22.31
N ASN A 42 -6.58 2.12 21.81
CA ASN A 42 -6.39 3.37 22.54
C ASN A 42 -7.73 4.08 22.84
N LEU A 43 -8.74 3.89 21.99
CA LEU A 43 -10.10 4.35 22.23
C LEU A 43 -10.85 3.49 23.27
N GLY A 44 -10.20 2.47 23.83
CA GLY A 44 -10.79 1.54 24.81
C GLY A 44 -11.70 0.49 24.19
N ILE A 45 -11.70 0.35 22.85
CA ILE A 45 -12.55 -0.61 22.16
C ILE A 45 -11.87 -1.99 22.22
N GLN A 46 -12.60 -2.98 22.73
CA GLN A 46 -12.04 -4.29 23.02
C GLN A 46 -11.85 -5.11 21.73
N PRO A 47 -10.65 -5.66 21.46
CA PRO A 47 -10.41 -6.52 20.31
C PRO A 47 -11.37 -7.71 20.25
N GLY A 48 -11.87 -8.04 19.06
CA GLY A 48 -12.81 -9.14 18.85
C GLY A 48 -14.27 -8.82 19.19
N SER A 49 -14.59 -7.55 19.49
CA SER A 49 -15.97 -7.08 19.59
C SER A 49 -16.45 -6.47 18.26
N ALA A 50 -17.76 -6.48 18.02
CA ALA A 50 -18.33 -5.86 16.82
C ALA A 50 -17.98 -4.36 16.68
N ASN A 51 -17.82 -3.67 17.81
CA ASN A 51 -17.40 -2.26 17.83
C ASN A 51 -15.95 -2.08 17.39
N PHE A 52 -15.10 -3.10 17.61
CA PHE A 52 -13.72 -3.08 17.15
C PHE A 52 -13.65 -3.18 15.63
N ASP A 53 -14.43 -4.07 15.03
CA ASP A 53 -14.50 -4.20 13.57
C ASP A 53 -15.04 -2.93 12.93
N GLN A 54 -16.06 -2.31 13.53
CA GLN A 54 -16.57 -1.02 13.09
C GLN A 54 -15.50 0.09 13.19
N CYS A 55 -14.77 0.14 14.29
CA CYS A 55 -13.66 1.08 14.46
C CYS A 55 -12.58 0.86 13.39
N MET A 56 -12.18 -0.39 13.16
CA MET A 56 -11.17 -0.72 12.14
C MET A 56 -11.61 -0.21 10.75
N MET A 57 -12.87 -0.46 10.36
CA MET A 57 -13.37 0.05 9.08
C MET A 57 -13.46 1.57 9.03
N GLN A 58 -13.81 2.22 10.14
CA GLN A 58 -13.84 3.67 10.22
C GLN A 58 -12.45 4.28 10.08
N GLN A 59 -11.44 3.70 10.75
CA GLN A 59 -10.06 4.17 10.66
C GLN A 59 -9.49 4.01 9.26
N GLN A 60 -9.80 2.90 8.58
CA GLN A 60 -9.44 2.70 7.18
C GLN A 60 -10.08 3.78 6.28
N SER A 61 -11.38 4.03 6.43
CA SER A 61 -12.08 5.05 5.63
C SER A 61 -11.53 6.46 5.84
N LEU A 62 -11.11 6.80 7.07
CA LEU A 62 -10.49 8.08 7.37
C LEU A 62 -9.12 8.22 6.68
N SER A 63 -8.29 7.17 6.73
CA SER A 63 -6.98 7.15 6.07
C SER A 63 -7.09 7.28 4.55
N GLU A 64 -8.03 6.53 3.94
CA GLU A 64 -8.31 6.64 2.51
C GLU A 64 -8.76 8.05 2.15
N ASN A 65 -9.64 8.67 2.95
CA ASN A 65 -10.11 10.03 2.69
C ASN A 65 -8.99 11.08 2.79
N GLU A 66 -8.11 10.97 3.79
CA GLU A 66 -6.95 11.85 3.93
C GLU A 66 -5.99 11.70 2.75
N THR A 67 -5.77 10.47 2.29
CA THR A 67 -4.94 10.16 1.13
C THR A 67 -5.50 10.81 -0.12
N GLU A 68 -6.78 10.60 -0.42
CA GLU A 68 -7.47 11.20 -1.57
C GLU A 68 -7.40 12.73 -1.53
N HIS A 69 -7.63 13.34 -0.37
CA HIS A 69 -7.54 14.79 -0.23
C HIS A 69 -6.11 15.32 -0.46
N SER A 70 -5.10 14.56 -0.05
CA SER A 70 -3.70 14.88 -0.32
C SER A 70 -3.38 14.79 -1.82
N LEU A 71 -3.90 13.77 -2.51
CA LEU A 71 -3.76 13.59 -3.95
C LEU A 71 -4.43 14.73 -4.73
N ASP A 72 -5.68 15.08 -4.41
CA ASP A 72 -6.40 16.20 -5.03
C ASP A 72 -5.64 17.52 -4.87
N ARG A 73 -5.04 17.75 -3.69
CA ARG A 73 -4.20 18.93 -3.46
C ARG A 73 -2.98 18.94 -4.39
N MET A 74 -2.27 17.82 -4.51
CA MET A 74 -1.09 17.72 -5.37
C MET A 74 -1.46 17.91 -6.85
N GLU A 75 -2.56 17.31 -7.30
CA GLU A 75 -3.06 17.47 -8.66
C GLU A 75 -3.34 18.93 -8.98
N ARG A 76 -4.05 19.64 -8.10
CA ARG A 76 -4.32 21.08 -8.26
C ARG A 76 -3.05 21.92 -8.28
N GLU A 77 -2.08 21.60 -7.43
CA GLU A 77 -0.79 22.30 -7.40
C GLU A 77 0.00 22.09 -8.69
N ASP A 78 -0.01 20.88 -9.25
CA ASP A 78 0.67 20.55 -10.49
C ASP A 78 -0.01 21.16 -11.71
N GLU A 79 -1.35 21.15 -11.77
CA GLU A 79 -2.10 21.90 -12.78
C GLU A 79 -1.78 23.40 -12.75
N ALA A 80 -1.70 23.98 -11.56
CA ALA A 80 -1.36 25.39 -11.39
C ALA A 80 0.07 25.70 -11.86
N LYS A 81 1.03 24.80 -11.63
CA LYS A 81 2.40 24.92 -12.18
C LYS A 81 2.41 24.79 -13.70
N HIS A 82 1.65 23.86 -14.27
CA HIS A 82 1.54 23.67 -15.71
C HIS A 82 0.96 24.88 -16.42
N LYS A 83 -0.02 25.58 -15.83
CA LYS A 83 -0.58 26.84 -16.37
C LYS A 83 0.37 28.05 -16.28
N ARG A 84 1.43 27.97 -15.47
CA ARG A 84 2.42 29.05 -15.27
C ARG A 84 3.65 28.93 -16.18
N LYS A 85 3.80 27.84 -16.93
CA LYS A 85 4.83 27.64 -17.96
C LYS A 85 4.28 27.96 -19.33
#